data_AF-A0A7X7I567-F1
#
_entry.id   AF-A0A7X7I567-F1
#
_cell.length_a   1.000
_cell.length_b   1.000
_cell.length_c   1.000
_cell.angle_alpha   90.00
_cell.angle_beta   90.00
_cell.angle_gamma   90.00
#
_symmetry.space_group_name_H-M   'P 1'
#
loop_
_entity.id
_entity.type
_entity.pdbx_description
1 polymer ?
#
loop_
_entity_poly.entity_id
_entity_poly.type
_entity_poly.pdbx_seq_one_letter_code
_entity_poly.pdbx_strand_id
1 'polypeptide(L)' 'SQPTRGVDIGSIETIRNELNRAKEAGAAVVLISSDLEEILSLSDRIAVMFEGRITGEVDSSEADEEKLGLLMTGGGTHV' A
#
# COMPACT_ATOMS: atom_id res chain seq x y z
N SER A 1 8.92 7.38 -3.56
CA SER A 1 9.00 6.96 -4.98
C SER A 1 7.83 6.04 -5.24
N GLN A 2 6.89 6.40 -6.14
CA GLN A 2 5.84 5.48 -6.60
C GLN A 2 6.46 4.51 -7.62
N PRO A 3 6.52 3.19 -7.36
CA PRO A 3 7.29 2.24 -8.17
C PRO A 3 6.74 2.04 -9.60
N THR A 4 5.49 2.44 -9.84
CA THR A 4 4.74 2.18 -11.08
C THR A 4 4.39 3.44 -11.89
N ARG A 5 4.75 4.64 -11.40
CA ARG A 5 4.41 5.91 -12.08
C ARG A 5 5.21 6.06 -13.38
N GLY A 6 4.51 6.20 -14.51
CA GLY A 6 5.10 6.44 -15.83
C GLY A 6 5.48 5.18 -16.61
N VAL A 7 5.05 4.02 -16.13
CA VAL A 7 5.23 2.72 -16.77
C VAL A 7 3.95 2.34 -17.52
N ASP A 8 4.06 1.71 -18.70
CA ASP A 8 2.91 1.18 -19.45
C ASP A 8 2.10 0.18 -18.60
N ILE A 9 0.78 0.12 -18.80
CA ILE A 9 -0.16 -0.70 -18.00
C ILE A 9 0.30 -2.17 -17.92
N GLY A 10 0.80 -2.75 -19.02
CA GLY A 10 1.25 -4.15 -19.01
C GLY A 10 2.53 -4.38 -18.18
N SER A 11 3.36 -3.35 -18.04
CA SER A 11 4.57 -3.43 -17.21
C SER A 11 4.26 -3.28 -15.72
N ILE A 12 3.19 -2.55 -15.36
CA ILE A 12 2.70 -2.47 -13.98
C ILE A 12 2.22 -3.85 -13.51
N GLU A 13 1.42 -4.55 -14.31
CA GLU A 13 1.00 -5.92 -14.00
C GLU A 13 2.18 -6.88 -13.84
N THR A 14 3.22 -6.71 -14.67
CA THR A 14 4.44 -7.51 -14.56
C THR A 14 5.14 -7.28 -13.21
N ILE A 15 5.27 -6.02 -12.78
CA ILE A 15 5.86 -5.68 -11.46
C ILE A 15 5.00 -6.27 -10.33
N ARG A 16 3.67 -6.12 -10.39
CA ARG A 16 2.74 -6.68 -9.40
C ARG A 16 2.92 -8.21 -9.26
N ASN A 17 3.02 -8.92 -10.39
CA ASN A 17 3.22 -10.36 -10.41
C ASN A 17 4.56 -10.79 -9.79
N GLU A 18 5.65 -10.07 -10.08
CA GLU A 18 6.96 -10.38 -9.48
C GLU A 18 7.00 -10.10 -7.97
N LEU A 19 6.32 -9.05 -7.49
CA LEU A 19 6.18 -8.79 -6.05
C LEU A 19 5.41 -9.92 -5.36
N ASN A 20 4.32 -10.40 -5.96
CA ASN A 20 3.57 -11.53 -5.42
C ASN A 20 4.40 -12.82 -5.38
N ARG A 21 5.15 -13.13 -6.45
CA ARG A 21 6.07 -14.27 -6.48
C ARG A 21 7.13 -14.19 -5.39
N ALA A 22 7.69 -13.01 -5.16
CA ALA A 22 8.66 -12.81 -4.09
C ALA A 22 8.04 -13.08 -2.70
N LYS A 23 6.80 -12.60 -2.46
CA LYS A 23 6.05 -12.89 -1.24
C LYS A 23 5.78 -14.39 -1.07
N GLU A 24 5.32 -15.06 -2.12
CA GLU A 24 5.07 -16.51 -2.13
C GLU A 24 6.36 -17.32 -1.87
N ALA A 25 7.51 -16.82 -2.32
CA ALA A 25 8.82 -17.39 -2.01
C ALA A 25 9.33 -17.09 -0.59
N GLY A 26 8.53 -16.40 0.24
CA GLY A 26 8.84 -16.08 1.63
C GLY A 26 9.67 -14.81 1.83
N ALA A 27 9.83 -13.98 0.80
CA ALA A 27 10.53 -12.70 0.93
C ALA A 27 9.64 -11.65 1.62
N ALA A 28 10.24 -10.84 2.50
CA ALA A 28 9.58 -9.64 3.03
C ALA A 28 9.63 -8.51 1.99
N VAL A 29 8.47 -7.94 1.67
CA VAL A 29 8.32 -6.83 0.71
C VAL A 29 7.82 -5.59 1.44
N VAL A 30 8.53 -4.47 1.28
CA VAL A 30 8.07 -3.16 1.75
C VAL A 30 7.66 -2.35 0.53
N LEU A 31 6.35 -2.15 0.37
CA LEU A 31 5.75 -1.35 -0.69
C LEU A 31 5.44 0.05 -0.16
N ILE A 32 5.87 1.08 -0.89
CA ILE A 32 5.54 2.48 -0.60
C ILE A 32 4.79 3.04 -1.80
N SER A 33 3.51 3.32 -1.61
CA SER A 33 2.66 3.89 -2.66
C SER A 33 1.61 4.82 -2.04
N SER A 34 1.05 5.68 -2.88
CA SER A 34 -0.15 6.47 -2.55
C SER A 34 -1.31 6.14 -3.49
N ASP A 35 -1.15 5.10 -4.30
CA ASP A 35 -2.20 4.53 -5.13
C ASP A 35 -2.93 3.47 -4.30
N LEU A 36 -4.20 3.73 -3.98
CA LEU A 36 -4.99 2.84 -3.12
C LEU A 36 -5.25 1.49 -3.78
N GLU A 37 -5.40 1.42 -5.11
CA GLU A 37 -5.63 0.16 -5.81
C GLU A 37 -4.41 -0.76 -5.68
N GLU A 38 -3.21 -0.21 -5.82
CA GLU A 38 -1.96 -0.94 -5.63
C GLU A 38 -1.78 -1.39 -4.18
N ILE A 39 -2.07 -0.51 -3.22
CA ILE A 39 -1.97 -0.82 -1.79
C ILE A 39 -2.94 -1.95 -1.40
N LEU A 40 -4.20 -1.86 -1.79
CA LEU A 40 -5.25 -2.83 -1.47
C LEU A 40 -5.01 -4.19 -2.15
N SER A 41 -4.39 -4.22 -3.33
CA SER A 41 -4.16 -5.47 -4.07
C SER A 41 -2.92 -6.25 -3.62
N LEU A 42 -1.88 -5.59 -3.09
CA LEU A 42 -0.59 -6.23 -2.82
C LEU A 42 -0.23 -6.36 -1.34
N SER A 43 -0.83 -5.55 -0.47
CA SER A 43 -0.42 -5.44 0.94
C SER A 43 -1.16 -6.45 1.80
N ASP A 44 -0.44 -7.08 2.74
CA ASP A 44 -1.05 -7.87 3.82
C ASP A 44 -1.41 -6.98 5.02
N ARG A 45 -0.59 -5.95 5.25
CA ARG A 45 -0.74 -4.92 6.30
C ARG A 45 -0.39 -3.56 5.73
N ILE A 46 -1.11 -2.54 6.16
CA ILE A 46 -1.00 -1.18 5.61
C ILE A 46 -0.74 -0.22 6.77
N ALA A 47 0.38 0.49 6.74
CA ALA A 47 0.65 1.61 7.63
C ALA A 47 0.48 2.92 6.86
N VAL A 48 -0.30 3.85 7.40
CA VAL A 48 -0.57 5.15 6.78
C VAL A 48 0.25 6.21 7.46
N MET A 49 0.91 7.06 6.67
CA MET A 49 1.72 8.17 7.15
C MET A 49 1.14 9.51 6.72
N PHE A 50 1.04 10.44 7.66
CA PHE A 50 0.66 11.84 7.44
C PHE A 50 1.57 12.75 8.27
N GLU A 51 2.07 13.84 7.66
CA GLU A 51 3.00 14.79 8.31
C GLU A 51 4.19 14.15 9.04
N GLY A 52 4.75 13.08 8.44
CA GLY A 52 5.92 12.38 8.98
C GLY A 52 5.64 11.46 10.18
N ARG A 53 4.37 11.19 10.48
CA ARG A 53 3.95 10.27 11.56
C ARG A 53 3.04 9.18 11.01
N ILE A 54 3.13 7.99 11.59
CA ILE A 54 2.17 6.92 11.31
C ILE A 54 0.87 7.29 12.01
N THR A 55 -0.21 7.46 11.24
CA THR A 55 -1.54 7.83 11.74
C THR A 55 -2.45 6.63 11.94
N GLY A 56 -2.08 5.46 11.41
CA GLY A 56 -2.79 4.21 11.65
C GLY A 56 -2.15 3.02 10.95
N GLU A 57 -2.45 1.84 11.48
CA GLU A 57 -2.18 0.55 10.84
C GLU A 57 -3.50 -0.17 10.62
N VAL A 58 -3.67 -0.78 9.44
CA VAL A 58 -4.87 -1.50 9.05
C VAL A 58 -4.46 -2.83 8.43
N ASP A 59 -5.08 -3.92 8.89
CA ASP A 59 -4.98 -5.22 8.22
C ASP A 59 -5.70 -5.15 6.88
N SER A 60 -5.13 -5.78 5.84
CA SER A 60 -5.67 -5.71 4.48
C SER A 60 -7.14 -6.18 4.39
N SER A 61 -7.53 -7.15 5.23
CA SER A 61 -8.92 -7.64 5.30
C SER A 61 -9.93 -6.61 5.81
N GLU A 62 -9.47 -5.55 6.47
CA GLU A 62 -10.30 -4.47 7.03
C GLU A 62 -10.08 -3.13 6.32
N ALA A 63 -9.26 -3.11 5.28
CA ALA A 63 -8.88 -1.93 4.54
C ALA A 63 -9.86 -1.66 3.39
N ASP A 64 -10.31 -0.42 3.31
CA ASP A 64 -11.05 0.12 2.18
C ASP A 64 -10.55 1.55 1.87
N GLU A 65 -10.93 2.07 0.71
CA GLU A 65 -10.48 3.39 0.27
C GLU A 65 -10.89 4.51 1.23
N GLU A 66 -12.06 4.40 1.86
CA GLU A 66 -12.59 5.43 2.77
C GLU A 66 -11.77 5.50 4.05
N LYS A 67 -11.55 4.35 4.71
CA LYS A 67 -10.75 4.24 5.93
C LYS A 67 -9.31 4.69 5.68
N LEU A 68 -8.69 4.24 4.59
CA LEU A 68 -7.33 4.65 4.26
C LEU A 68 -7.28 6.14 3.93
N GLY A 69 -8.23 6.67 3.16
CA GLY A 69 -8.35 8.11 2.86
C GLY A 69 -8.49 8.98 4.11
N LEU A 70 -9.25 8.53 5.11
CA LEU A 70 -9.37 9.21 6.40
C LEU A 70 -8.02 9.26 7.13
N LEU A 71 -7.29 8.15 7.18
CA LEU A 71 -5.96 8.11 7.82
C LEU A 71 -4.93 8.98 7.07
N MET A 72 -5.01 9.01 5.73
CA MET A 72 -4.13 9.79 4.85
C MET A 72 -4.36 11.30 4.97
N THR A 73 -5.50 11.73 5.53
CA THR A 73 -5.83 13.14 5.78
C THR A 73 -5.63 13.55 7.25
N GLY A 74 -5.07 12.65 8.08
CA GLY A 74 -4.84 12.91 9.51
C GLY A 74 -6.05 12.66 10.40
N GLY A 75 -7.13 12.06 9.87
CA GLY A 75 -8.33 11.71 10.62
C GLY A 75 -8.19 10.48 11.54
N GLY A 76 -7.05 9.78 11.48
CA GLY A 76 -6.69 8.75 12.44
C GLY A 76 -6.28 9.38 13.77
N THR A 77 -7.05 9.10 14.83
CA THR A 77 -6.74 9.52 16.20
C THR A 77 -5.30 9.16 16.56
N HIS A 78 -4.52 10.16 16.95
CA HIS A 78 -3.19 9.95 17.54
C HIS A 78 -3.37 9.11 18.82
N VAL A 79 -2.77 7.93 18.83
CA VAL A 79 -2.43 7.18 20.07
C VAL A 79 -0.95 7.31 20.33
#